data_AF-A0A3M8CL96-F1
#
_entry.id   AF-A0A3M8CL96-F1
#
_cell.length_a   1.000
_cell.length_b   1.000
_cell.length_c   1.000
_cell.angle_alpha   90.00
_cell.angle_beta   90.00
_cell.angle_gamma   90.00
#
_symmetry.space_group_name_H-M   'P 1'
#
loop_
_entity.id
_entity.type
_entity.pdbx_description
1 polymer ?
#
loop_
_entity_poly.entity_id
_entity_poly.type
_entity_poly.pdbx_seq_one_letter_code
_entity_poly.pdbx_strand_id
1 'polypeptide(L)'
;MLQNILDWLHDMGPLGMFIHSFADAIIFPVPAFVLQVSLSILDPSSALWLATIGYIACILGTPFGYLIGKLAGDKILNKILKKSWIDSATHMFQKNGEMAILIGSFTPIPFKVFTILSGFLHFPLWRLIAYAAIGRAVKFYVVGVLFYLYGRAAEGMAKDVSLYVGLCAIPLIAAFIYYKRKKSKKAEADRSNG
;
A
#
# COMPACT_ATOMS: atom_id res chain seq x y z
N MET A 1 8.38 -12.76 -13.77
CA MET A 1 9.01 -11.42 -13.91
C MET A 1 8.31 -10.37 -13.07
N LEU A 2 7.02 -10.10 -13.27
CA LEU A 2 6.31 -9.06 -12.50
C LEU A 2 6.22 -9.35 -11.00
N GLN A 3 5.97 -10.61 -10.62
CA GLN A 3 5.97 -11.05 -9.22
C GLN A 3 7.33 -10.85 -8.57
N ASN A 4 8.42 -11.28 -9.21
CA ASN A 4 9.78 -11.07 -8.69
C ASN A 4 10.12 -9.59 -8.44
N ILE A 5 9.60 -8.67 -9.28
CA ILE A 5 9.78 -7.22 -9.07
C ILE A 5 8.98 -6.74 -7.85
N LEU A 6 7.74 -7.22 -7.70
CA LEU A 6 6.90 -6.92 -6.55
C LEU A 6 7.51 -7.45 -5.25
N ASP A 7 8.03 -8.67 -5.26
CA ASP A 7 8.69 -9.29 -4.11
C ASP A 7 9.95 -8.50 -3.72
N TRP A 8 10.76 -8.10 -4.71
CA TRP A 8 11.95 -7.27 -4.48
C TRP A 8 11.59 -5.88 -3.90
N LEU A 9 10.55 -5.23 -4.44
CA LEU A 9 10.08 -3.95 -3.90
C LEU A 9 9.50 -4.10 -2.49
N HIS A 10 8.87 -5.23 -2.22
CA HIS A 10 8.31 -5.54 -0.92
C HIS A 10 9.43 -5.73 0.13
N ASP A 11 10.52 -6.42 -0.21
CA ASP A 11 11.69 -6.60 0.66
C ASP A 11 12.40 -5.27 0.98
N MET A 12 12.30 -4.28 0.10
CA MET A 12 12.84 -2.93 0.32
C MET A 12 11.97 -2.05 1.23
N GLY A 13 10.75 -2.48 1.55
CA GLY A 13 9.81 -1.78 2.43
C GLY A 13 9.54 -0.31 2.01
N PRO A 14 9.89 0.71 2.82
CA PRO A 14 9.61 2.11 2.52
C PRO A 14 10.24 2.62 1.22
N LEU A 15 11.47 2.19 0.88
CA LEU A 15 12.14 2.58 -0.36
C LEU A 15 11.47 1.95 -1.58
N GLY A 16 11.02 0.71 -1.45
CA GLY A 16 10.24 0.04 -2.48
C GLY A 16 8.94 0.78 -2.77
N MET A 17 8.25 1.27 -1.72
CA MET A 17 7.06 2.11 -1.88
C MET A 17 7.34 3.41 -2.63
N PHE A 18 8.46 4.07 -2.32
CA PHE A 18 8.84 5.30 -3.01
C PHE A 18 9.07 5.05 -4.50
N ILE A 19 9.95 4.09 -4.84
CA ILE A 19 10.31 3.78 -6.23
C ILE A 19 9.08 3.35 -7.03
N HIS A 20 8.25 2.48 -6.44
CA HIS A 20 7.07 1.97 -7.09
C HIS A 20 6.01 3.05 -7.31
N SER A 21 5.76 3.91 -6.32
CA SER A 21 4.78 5.01 -6.42
C SER A 21 5.23 6.09 -7.41
N PHE A 22 6.54 6.36 -7.46
CA PHE A 22 7.13 7.26 -8.47
C PHE A 22 6.95 6.68 -9.87
N ALA A 23 7.25 5.38 -10.05
CA ALA A 23 7.09 4.70 -11.33
C ALA A 23 5.62 4.60 -11.78
N ASP A 24 4.68 4.34 -10.87
CA ASP A 24 3.23 4.31 -11.12
C ASP A 24 2.70 5.65 -11.60
N ALA A 25 3.21 6.75 -11.03
CA ALA A 25 2.84 8.10 -11.46
C ALA A 25 3.23 8.38 -12.92
N ILE A 26 4.26 7.68 -13.42
CA ILE A 26 4.81 7.85 -14.76
C ILE A 26 4.11 6.88 -15.73
N ILE A 27 4.46 5.58 -15.69
CA ILE A 27 4.04 4.59 -16.71
C ILE A 27 3.79 3.18 -16.13
N PHE A 28 4.05 2.91 -14.84
CA PHE A 28 4.03 1.53 -14.33
C PHE A 28 2.63 0.89 -14.38
N PRO A 29 2.49 -0.37 -14.86
CA PRO A 29 1.17 -1.01 -15.05
C PRO A 29 0.46 -1.39 -13.75
N VAL A 30 1.21 -1.68 -12.68
CA VAL A 30 0.63 -2.08 -11.38
C VAL A 30 0.36 -0.84 -10.53
N PRO A 31 -0.86 -0.66 -9.99
CA PRO A 31 -1.17 0.45 -9.12
C PRO A 31 -0.34 0.41 -7.82
N ALA A 32 0.28 1.53 -7.47
CA ALA A 32 1.07 1.64 -6.24
C ALA A 32 0.29 1.34 -4.95
N PHE A 33 -1.03 1.53 -5.00
CA PHE A 33 -1.96 1.14 -3.95
C PHE A 33 -1.87 -0.35 -3.60
N VAL A 34 -1.62 -1.25 -4.56
CA VAL A 34 -1.52 -2.69 -4.29
C VAL A 34 -0.34 -3.00 -3.39
N LEU A 35 0.83 -2.41 -3.67
CA LEU A 35 2.01 -2.58 -2.84
C LEU A 35 1.84 -1.95 -1.45
N GLN A 36 1.19 -0.78 -1.38
CA GLN A 36 0.86 -0.14 -0.11
C GLN A 36 0.03 -1.05 0.79
N VAL A 37 -1.01 -1.69 0.24
CA VAL A 37 -1.88 -2.60 0.98
C VAL A 37 -1.06 -3.75 1.55
N SER A 38 -0.26 -4.43 0.74
CA SER A 38 0.55 -5.57 1.19
C SER A 38 1.50 -5.18 2.34
N LEU A 39 2.22 -4.07 2.20
CA LEU A 39 3.14 -3.60 3.24
C LEU A 39 2.41 -3.11 4.50
N SER A 40 1.25 -2.47 4.34
CA SER A 40 0.41 -2.02 5.46
C SER A 40 -0.25 -3.17 6.22
N ILE A 41 -0.41 -4.35 5.59
CA ILE A 41 -0.88 -5.56 6.27
C ILE A 41 0.23 -6.15 7.16
N LEU A 42 1.48 -6.12 6.70
CA LEU A 42 2.62 -6.68 7.44
C LEU A 42 3.06 -5.81 8.60
N ASP A 43 3.09 -4.49 8.39
CA ASP A 43 3.36 -3.53 9.44
C ASP A 43 2.29 -2.42 9.45
N PRO A 44 1.13 -2.70 10.07
CA PRO A 44 0.05 -1.72 10.19
C PRO A 44 0.46 -0.45 10.94
N SER A 45 1.44 -0.54 11.85
CA SER A 45 1.91 0.60 12.64
C SER A 45 2.57 1.67 11.76
N SER A 46 3.24 1.22 10.68
CA SER A 46 3.90 2.07 9.68
C SER A 46 2.99 2.43 8.48
N ALA A 47 1.73 1.99 8.44
CA ALA A 47 0.85 2.18 7.29
C ALA A 47 0.65 3.67 6.90
N LEU A 48 0.56 4.57 7.88
CA LEU A 48 0.48 6.02 7.63
C LEU A 48 1.78 6.60 7.07
N TRP A 49 2.92 6.06 7.50
CA TRP A 49 4.22 6.48 7.02
C TRP A 49 4.42 6.05 5.56
N LEU A 50 4.08 4.79 5.25
CA LEU A 50 4.09 4.26 3.87
C LEU A 50 3.16 5.06 2.95
N ALA A 51 1.98 5.45 3.43
CA ALA A 51 1.06 6.33 2.68
C ALA A 51 1.70 7.68 2.34
N THR A 52 2.41 8.29 3.30
CA THR A 52 3.08 9.58 3.13
C THR A 52 4.21 9.48 2.10
N ILE A 53 5.02 8.43 2.18
CA ILE A 53 6.11 8.18 1.22
C ILE A 53 5.55 7.99 -0.20
N GLY A 54 4.54 7.13 -0.34
CA GLY A 54 3.91 6.88 -1.64
C GLY A 54 3.26 8.14 -2.23
N TYR A 55 2.61 8.93 -1.38
CA TYR A 55 2.03 10.22 -1.76
C TYR A 55 3.09 11.21 -2.28
N ILE A 56 4.17 11.43 -1.54
CA ILE A 56 5.26 12.33 -1.94
C ILE A 56 5.88 11.84 -3.25
N ALA A 57 6.20 10.55 -3.34
CA ALA A 57 6.77 9.96 -4.55
C ALA A 57 5.86 10.15 -5.77
N CYS A 58 4.54 10.02 -5.58
CA CYS A 58 3.56 10.21 -6.65
C CYS A 58 3.49 11.67 -7.11
N ILE A 59 3.53 12.63 -6.18
CA ILE A 59 3.57 14.06 -6.52
C ILE A 59 4.85 14.38 -7.30
N LEU A 60 5.99 13.85 -6.88
CA LEU A 60 7.27 14.05 -7.57
C LEU A 60 7.29 13.40 -8.96
N GLY A 61 6.62 12.27 -9.15
CA GLY A 61 6.50 11.61 -10.46
C GLY A 61 5.49 12.25 -11.41
N THR A 62 4.51 13.01 -10.90
CA THR A 62 3.44 13.63 -11.70
C THR A 62 3.98 14.59 -12.77
N PRO A 63 4.95 15.48 -12.50
CA PRO A 63 5.60 16.30 -13.52
C PRO A 63 6.25 15.51 -14.66
N PHE A 64 6.83 14.34 -14.36
CA PHE A 64 7.44 13.49 -15.39
C PHE A 64 6.37 12.86 -16.29
N GLY A 65 5.27 12.36 -15.73
CA GLY A 65 4.13 11.88 -16.50
C GLY A 65 3.52 12.98 -17.39
N TYR A 66 3.43 14.20 -16.86
CA TYR A 66 2.97 15.37 -17.62
C TYR A 66 3.92 15.69 -18.78
N LEU A 67 5.23 15.67 -18.54
CA LEU A 67 6.23 15.94 -19.58
C LEU A 67 6.18 14.89 -20.69
N ILE A 68 6.00 13.61 -20.33
CA ILE A 68 5.79 12.54 -21.30
C ILE A 68 4.55 12.81 -22.12
N GLY A 69 3.43 13.19 -21.50
CA GLY A 69 2.22 13.57 -22.21
C GLY A 69 2.38 14.75 -23.15
N LYS A 70 3.16 15.76 -22.75
CA LYS A 70 3.46 16.95 -23.57
C LYS A 70 4.33 16.61 -24.78
N LEU A 71 5.26 15.66 -24.63
CA LEU A 71 6.14 15.20 -25.71
C LEU A 71 5.50 14.09 -26.57
N ALA A 72 4.51 13.38 -26.02
CA ALA A 72 3.80 12.32 -26.70
C ALA A 72 2.82 12.90 -27.73
N GLY A 73 3.02 12.56 -29.00
CA GLY A 73 2.01 12.82 -30.03
C GLY A 73 0.87 11.79 -30.03
N ASP A 74 -0.17 12.05 -30.83
CA ASP A 74 -1.37 11.21 -30.95
C ASP A 74 -1.06 9.72 -31.22
N LYS A 75 -0.03 9.43 -32.01
CA LYS A 75 0.38 8.04 -32.32
C LYS A 75 0.87 7.28 -31.10
N ILE A 76 1.63 7.93 -30.21
CA ILE A 76 2.15 7.30 -29.00
C ILE A 76 1.01 7.10 -28.00
N LEU A 77 0.16 8.11 -27.84
CA LEU A 77 -0.93 8.07 -26.88
C LEU A 77 -1.92 6.94 -27.17
N ASN A 78 -2.33 6.80 -28.44
CA ASN A 78 -3.23 5.74 -28.89
C ASN A 78 -2.62 4.33 -28.81
N LYS A 79 -1.28 4.21 -28.74
CA LYS A 79 -0.59 2.91 -28.59
C LYS A 79 -0.45 2.51 -27.12
N ILE A 80 -0.24 3.47 -26.23
CA ILE A 80 -0.05 3.24 -24.80
C ILE A 80 -1.40 3.10 -24.07
N LEU A 81 -2.39 3.91 -24.46
CA LEU A 81 -3.68 4.01 -23.80
C LEU A 81 -4.81 3.55 -24.71
N LYS A 82 -5.82 2.91 -24.13
CA LYS A 82 -7.04 2.51 -24.86
C LYS A 82 -7.80 3.76 -25.29
N LYS A 83 -8.24 3.79 -26.55
CA LYS A 83 -8.98 4.92 -27.14
C LYS A 83 -10.20 5.34 -26.33
N SER A 84 -10.98 4.39 -25.80
CA SER A 84 -12.14 4.71 -24.95
C SER A 84 -11.81 5.51 -23.69
N TRP A 85 -10.62 5.29 -23.12
CA TRP A 85 -10.15 6.00 -21.93
C TRP A 85 -9.67 7.41 -22.30
N ILE A 86 -9.00 7.53 -23.44
CA ILE A 86 -8.59 8.81 -24.03
C ILE A 86 -9.81 9.68 -24.30
N ASP A 87 -10.81 9.14 -25.02
CA ASP A 87 -12.03 9.86 -25.39
C ASP A 87 -12.82 10.30 -24.13
N SER A 88 -13.01 9.39 -23.18
CA SER A 88 -13.72 9.68 -21.92
C SER A 88 -13.04 10.76 -21.09
N ALA A 89 -11.71 10.67 -20.94
CA ALA A 89 -10.94 11.65 -20.19
C ALA A 89 -10.87 12.99 -20.93
N THR A 90 -10.74 12.99 -22.26
CA THR A 90 -10.73 14.22 -23.08
C THR A 90 -12.07 14.96 -22.97
N HIS A 91 -13.20 14.26 -23.03
CA HIS A 91 -14.52 14.85 -22.86
C HIS A 91 -14.69 15.49 -21.46
N MET A 92 -14.20 14.82 -20.41
CA MET A 92 -14.18 15.43 -19.07
C MET A 92 -13.28 16.67 -19.00
N PHE A 93 -12.10 16.62 -19.62
CA PHE A 93 -11.17 17.76 -19.68
C PHE A 93 -11.76 18.97 -20.40
N GLN A 94 -12.47 18.76 -21.52
CA GLN A 94 -13.13 19.83 -22.27
C GLN A 94 -14.23 20.53 -21.47
N LYS A 95 -14.95 19.79 -20.62
CA LYS A 95 -16.00 20.37 -19.77
C LYS A 95 -15.40 21.19 -18.63
N ASN A 96 -14.50 20.59 -17.85
CA ASN A 96 -13.79 21.26 -16.77
C ASN A 96 -12.55 20.44 -16.34
N GLY A 97 -11.37 20.77 -16.85
CA GLY A 97 -10.12 20.03 -16.59
C GLY A 97 -9.75 19.87 -15.12
N GLU A 98 -10.02 20.87 -14.29
CA GLU A 98 -9.75 20.81 -12.85
C GLU A 98 -10.63 19.75 -12.16
N MET A 99 -11.92 19.82 -12.45
CA MET A 99 -12.90 18.87 -11.95
C MET A 99 -12.67 17.47 -12.52
N ALA A 100 -12.23 17.37 -13.78
CA ALA A 100 -11.89 16.10 -14.42
C ALA A 100 -10.76 15.37 -13.69
N ILE A 101 -9.73 16.08 -13.23
CA ILE A 101 -8.62 15.50 -12.46
C ILE A 101 -9.10 15.03 -11.09
N LEU A 102 -9.91 15.84 -10.41
CA LEU A 102 -10.42 15.51 -9.08
C LEU A 102 -11.39 14.31 -9.14
N ILE A 103 -12.42 14.38 -9.99
CA ILE A 103 -13.38 13.29 -10.20
C ILE A 103 -12.67 12.05 -10.74
N GLY A 104 -11.75 12.25 -11.70
CA GLY A 104 -10.94 11.20 -12.30
C GLY A 104 -10.15 10.39 -11.27
N SER A 105 -9.74 11.03 -10.16
CA SER A 105 -9.09 10.36 -9.04
C SER A 105 -9.97 9.31 -8.35
N PHE A 106 -11.30 9.44 -8.43
CA PHE A 106 -12.27 8.51 -7.84
C PHE A 106 -12.86 7.52 -8.86
N THR A 107 -12.66 7.76 -10.15
CA THR A 107 -13.12 6.85 -11.21
C THR A 107 -12.25 5.57 -11.30
N PRO A 108 -12.74 4.48 -11.91
CA PRO A 108 -11.92 3.33 -12.30
C PRO A 108 -10.83 3.68 -13.32
N ILE A 109 -10.95 4.86 -13.93
CA ILE A 109 -9.90 5.78 -14.38
C ILE A 109 -8.43 5.56 -13.91
N PRO A 110 -7.45 4.88 -14.58
CA PRO A 110 -6.06 5.01 -14.14
C PRO A 110 -5.64 6.49 -14.16
N PHE A 111 -5.26 7.02 -13.01
CA PHE A 111 -4.96 8.45 -12.85
C PHE A 111 -3.86 8.95 -13.80
N LYS A 112 -2.89 8.09 -14.12
CA LYS A 112 -1.84 8.35 -15.12
C LYS A 112 -2.39 8.76 -16.50
N VAL A 113 -3.59 8.29 -16.88
CA VAL A 113 -4.26 8.73 -18.11
C VAL A 113 -4.55 10.23 -18.06
N PHE A 114 -5.06 10.73 -16.93
CA PHE A 114 -5.30 12.15 -16.73
C PHE A 114 -4.00 12.95 -16.67
N THR A 115 -2.95 12.42 -16.03
CA THR A 115 -1.63 13.06 -15.98
C THR A 115 -1.03 13.25 -17.37
N ILE A 116 -1.04 12.19 -18.19
CA ILE A 116 -0.50 12.22 -19.57
C ILE A 116 -1.37 13.12 -20.46
N LEU A 117 -2.70 13.02 -20.37
CA LEU A 117 -3.60 13.88 -21.14
C LEU A 117 -3.47 15.36 -20.76
N SER A 118 -3.23 15.67 -19.49
CA SER A 118 -2.95 17.04 -19.05
C SER A 118 -1.73 17.60 -19.76
N GLY A 119 -0.68 16.79 -19.92
CA GLY A 119 0.53 17.14 -20.67
C GLY A 119 0.23 17.41 -22.14
N PHE A 120 -0.50 16.49 -22.78
CA PHE A 120 -0.89 16.58 -24.18
C PHE A 120 -1.75 17.83 -24.46
N LEU A 121 -2.73 18.10 -23.60
CA LEU A 121 -3.63 19.26 -23.70
C LEU A 121 -3.02 20.56 -23.19
N HIS A 122 -1.74 20.56 -22.80
CA HIS A 122 -1.04 21.74 -22.28
C HIS A 122 -1.71 22.39 -21.05
N PHE A 123 -2.35 21.56 -20.22
CA PHE A 123 -3.02 22.01 -19.00
C PHE A 123 -2.00 22.55 -17.98
N PRO A 124 -2.29 23.64 -17.25
CA PRO A 124 -1.34 24.20 -16.29
C PRO A 124 -0.89 23.17 -15.24
N LEU A 125 0.40 22.84 -15.27
CA LEU A 125 1.03 21.83 -14.41
C LEU A 125 0.76 22.06 -12.92
N TRP A 126 0.77 23.32 -12.46
CA TRP A 126 0.54 23.64 -11.06
C TRP A 126 -0.88 23.24 -10.61
N ARG A 127 -1.89 23.43 -11.46
CA ARG A 127 -3.27 23.03 -11.19
C ARG A 127 -3.38 21.51 -11.18
N LEU A 128 -2.73 20.85 -12.15
CA LEU A 128 -2.65 19.39 -12.15
C LEU A 128 -2.11 18.87 -10.82
N ILE A 129 -0.97 19.37 -10.37
CA ILE A 129 -0.36 18.93 -9.11
C ILE A 129 -1.29 19.22 -7.93
N ALA A 130 -1.93 20.38 -7.85
CA ALA A 130 -2.83 20.72 -6.76
C ALA A 130 -4.04 19.76 -6.68
N TYR A 131 -4.75 19.54 -7.79
CA TYR A 131 -5.92 18.65 -7.80
C TYR A 131 -5.52 17.16 -7.71
N ALA A 132 -4.39 16.77 -8.33
CA ALA A 132 -3.81 15.44 -8.19
C ALA A 132 -3.43 15.14 -6.74
N ALA A 133 -2.82 16.12 -6.06
CA ALA A 133 -2.42 16.00 -4.67
C ALA A 133 -3.63 15.72 -3.77
N ILE A 134 -4.77 16.39 -4.00
CA ILE A 134 -5.99 16.11 -3.23
C ILE A 134 -6.47 14.68 -3.48
N GLY A 135 -6.65 14.28 -4.74
CA GLY A 135 -7.15 12.95 -5.08
C GLY A 135 -6.24 11.81 -4.64
N ARG A 136 -4.93 11.99 -4.78
CA ARG A 136 -3.91 11.02 -4.33
C ARG A 136 -3.82 10.98 -2.82
N ALA A 137 -3.88 12.12 -2.12
CA ALA A 137 -3.90 12.14 -0.67
C ALA A 137 -5.06 11.30 -0.14
N VAL A 138 -6.27 11.50 -0.66
CA VAL A 138 -7.44 10.71 -0.25
C VAL A 138 -7.17 9.21 -0.46
N LYS A 139 -6.71 8.78 -1.65
CA LYS A 139 -6.43 7.35 -1.90
C LYS A 139 -5.36 6.76 -0.97
N PHE A 140 -4.20 7.40 -0.84
CA PHE A 140 -3.10 6.87 -0.03
C PHE A 140 -3.44 6.90 1.47
N TYR A 141 -3.99 8.01 1.97
CA TYR A 141 -4.28 8.16 3.40
C TYR A 141 -5.53 7.40 3.86
N VAL A 142 -6.59 7.27 3.06
CA VAL A 142 -7.74 6.42 3.43
C VAL A 142 -7.25 5.00 3.73
N VAL A 143 -6.37 4.49 2.88
CA VAL A 143 -5.80 3.14 3.02
C VAL A 143 -4.87 3.07 4.22
N GLY A 144 -3.94 4.03 4.33
CA GLY A 144 -3.03 4.10 5.48
C GLY A 144 -3.77 4.17 6.81
N VAL A 145 -4.83 4.98 6.91
CA VAL A 145 -5.67 5.12 8.11
C VAL A 145 -6.43 3.83 8.39
N LEU A 146 -7.06 3.22 7.36
CA LEU A 146 -7.82 1.97 7.53
C LEU A 146 -6.94 0.86 8.10
N PHE A 147 -5.75 0.64 7.53
CA PHE A 147 -4.82 -0.38 8.01
C PHE A 147 -4.22 -0.02 9.36
N TYR A 148 -3.89 1.24 9.61
CA TYR A 148 -3.40 1.69 10.92
C TYR A 148 -4.42 1.45 12.04
N LEU A 149 -5.70 1.80 11.81
CA LEU A 149 -6.77 1.57 12.78
C LEU A 149 -7.03 0.07 12.98
N TYR A 150 -7.07 -0.71 11.90
CA TYR A 150 -7.27 -2.15 11.96
C TYR A 150 -6.12 -2.85 12.70
N GLY A 151 -4.88 -2.45 12.42
CA GLY A 151 -3.69 -2.93 13.10
C GLY A 151 -3.71 -2.65 14.60
N ARG A 152 -4.05 -1.42 15.00
CA ARG A 152 -4.18 -1.07 16.43
C ARG A 152 -5.29 -1.84 17.13
N ALA A 153 -6.42 -2.09 16.46
CA ALA A 153 -7.49 -2.91 17.00
C ALA A 153 -7.05 -4.37 17.18
N ALA A 154 -6.35 -4.92 16.18
CA ALA A 154 -5.81 -6.28 16.23
C ALA A 154 -4.71 -6.44 17.30
N GLU A 155 -3.81 -5.46 17.45
CA GLU A 155 -2.80 -5.45 18.52
C GLU A 155 -3.42 -5.37 19.91
N GLY A 156 -4.50 -4.58 20.08
CA GLY A 156 -5.25 -4.52 21.33
C GLY A 156 -5.81 -5.89 21.73
N MET A 157 -6.45 -6.58 20.79
CA MET A 157 -6.97 -7.93 21.00
C MET A 157 -5.87 -8.97 21.21
N ALA A 158 -4.76 -8.90 20.47
CA ALA A 158 -3.64 -9.81 20.60
C ALA A 158 -2.90 -9.66 21.93
N LYS A 159 -2.78 -8.43 22.46
CA LYS A 159 -2.22 -8.20 23.81
C LYS A 159 -3.06 -8.89 24.87
N ASP A 160 -4.38 -8.73 24.82
CA ASP A 160 -5.28 -9.38 25.78
C ASP A 160 -5.16 -10.90 25.71
N VAL A 161 -5.21 -11.49 24.51
CA VAL A 161 -5.09 -12.94 24.31
C VAL A 161 -3.72 -13.48 24.75
N SER A 162 -2.62 -12.78 24.42
CA SER A 162 -1.27 -13.23 24.83
C SER A 162 -1.10 -13.26 26.36
N LEU A 163 -1.77 -12.35 27.07
CA LEU A 163 -1.76 -12.27 28.52
C LEU A 163 -2.57 -13.43 29.13
N TYR A 164 -3.74 -13.76 28.57
CA TYR A 164 -4.53 -14.93 28.98
C TYR A 164 -3.85 -16.27 28.65
N VAL A 165 -3.23 -16.39 27.47
CA VAL A 165 -2.48 -17.59 27.08
C VAL A 165 -1.27 -17.77 27.99
N GLY A 166 -0.54 -16.70 28.33
CA GLY A 166 0.53 -16.74 29.31
C GLY A 166 0.05 -17.19 30.70
N LEU A 167 -1.07 -16.62 31.18
CA LEU A 167 -1.64 -16.92 32.49
C LEU A 167 -2.09 -18.39 32.63
N CYS A 168 -2.54 -19.02 31.54
CA CYS A 168 -2.97 -20.43 31.52
C CYS A 168 -1.81 -21.40 31.21
N ALA A 169 -0.92 -21.04 30.27
CA ALA A 169 0.16 -21.94 29.84
C ALA A 169 1.24 -22.12 30.91
N ILE A 170 1.61 -21.05 31.63
CA ILE A 170 2.64 -21.11 32.68
C ILE A 170 2.28 -22.10 33.81
N PRO A 171 1.09 -22.05 34.43
CA PRO A 171 0.73 -23.00 35.48
C PRO A 171 0.55 -24.43 34.96
N LEU A 172 0.08 -24.63 33.72
CA LEU A 172 -0.01 -25.96 33.12
C LEU A 172 1.36 -26.59 32.89
N ILE A 173 2.34 -25.82 32.40
CA ILE A 173 3.72 -26.26 32.23
C ILE A 173 4.36 -26.55 33.59
N ALA A 174 4.13 -25.69 34.59
CA ALA A 174 4.62 -25.91 35.96
C ALA A 174 4.03 -27.18 36.59
N ALA A 175 2.71 -27.41 36.44
CA ALA A 175 2.03 -28.61 36.92
C ALA A 175 2.54 -29.88 36.22
N PHE A 176 2.79 -29.81 34.91
CA PHE A 176 3.35 -30.92 34.14
C PHE A 176 4.78 -31.28 34.60
N ILE A 177 5.64 -30.28 34.79
CA ILE A 177 7.00 -30.48 35.31
C ILE A 177 6.95 -31.07 36.73
N TYR A 178 6.08 -30.56 37.60
CA TYR A 178 5.89 -31.08 38.95
C TYR A 178 5.43 -32.55 38.94
N TYR A 179 4.46 -32.90 38.11
CA TYR A 179 3.97 -34.28 37.97
C TYR A 179 5.07 -35.22 37.47
N LYS A 180 5.86 -34.81 36.48
CA LYS A 180 6.97 -35.60 35.96
C LYS A 180 8.06 -35.81 37.01
N ARG A 181 8.40 -34.77 37.80
CA ARG A 181 9.35 -34.86 38.93
C ARG A 181 8.85 -35.79 40.03
N LYS A 182 7.56 -35.74 40.37
CA LYS A 182 6.96 -36.64 41.38
C LYS A 182 6.97 -38.10 40.92
N LYS A 183 6.69 -38.36 39.64
CA LYS A 183 6.74 -39.72 39.06
C LYS A 183 8.18 -40.27 39.02
N SER A 184 9.18 -39.43 38.70
CA SER A 184 10.60 -39.83 38.70
C SER A 184 11.09 -40.19 40.11
N LYS A 185 10.78 -39.37 41.12
CA LYS A 185 11.17 -39.66 42.52
C LYS A 185 10.50 -40.93 43.07
N LYS A 186 9.27 -41.21 42.66
CA LYS A 186 8.56 -42.43 43.08
C LYS A 186 9.15 -43.70 42.44
N ALA A 187 9.61 -43.61 41.20
CA ALA A 187 10.29 -44.71 40.49
C ALA A 187 11.72 -45.01 41.03
N GLU A 188 12.40 -44.00 41.60
CA GLU A 188 13.70 -44.18 42.25
C GLU A 188 13.57 -44.83 43.65
N ALA A 189 12.52 -44.50 44.40
CA ALA A 189 12.28 -45.09 45.73
C ALA A 189 11.89 -46.58 45.69
N ASP A 190 11.16 -47.02 44.65
CA ASP A 190 10.80 -48.44 44.48
C ASP A 190 12.01 -49.31 44.05
N ARG A 191 13.09 -48.72 43.51
CA ARG A 191 14.32 -49.44 43.13
C ARG A 191 15.32 -49.61 44.26
N SER A 192 15.22 -48.85 45.36
CA SER A 192 16.11 -49.01 46.52
C SER A 192 15.58 -49.97 47.59
N ASN A 193 14.31 -50.40 47.48
CA ASN A 193 13.63 -51.28 48.43
C ASN A 193 13.36 -52.70 47.89
N GLY A 194 13.83 -53.03 46.68
CA GLY A 194 13.80 -54.38 46.10
C GLY A 194 15.21 -54.89 45.88
#